data_AF-A0A0J6XZH4-F1
#
_entry.id   AF-A0A0J6XZH4-F1
#
_cell.length_a   1.000
_cell.length_b   1.000
_cell.length_c   1.000
_cell.angle_alpha   90.00
_cell.angle_beta   90.00
_cell.angle_gamma   90.00
#
_symmetry.space_group_name_H-M   'P 1'
#
loop_
_entity.id
_entity.type
_entity.pdbx_description
1 polymer ?
#
loop_
_entity_poly.entity_id
_entity_poly.type
_entity_poly.pdbx_seq_one_letter_code
_entity_poly.pdbx_strand_id
1 'polypeptide(L)'
;MTVHTLNELLLVCSLVLLVAVAAVRISSRSGLPSLLIYLGIGIAIGQDGIGNVVFDNAELTQVIGYAALVVILAEGGLGTKWKQIRPALPAAIMLSLVGVAISVGVTAAGAHYLVGLDWRQSLLIGAVVSSTDAAAVFSVLRKVPLPSRITGVLEAESGFNDAPVVILVVAFATVGPVDQWYVLVGKIALELLIGVAIGLSVGFLGAYGLRHVALPASGLYPIAVMAIAVSAYAAGAMAHGSGFLAVYLAAMVLGNAKLPHWPATRGFADGLGWIAQIGMFVLLGLLVTPHELVNDFWPAVVIGLVLTMVARPLEVFLSLLPFRIPWQEQALMSWAGLRGAVPIILATIPMVTGIEGSERVFNIVFVLVVVYTLVQGPTLPWLARKLELGAGDEGAADLGIESAPLEKLRGHLLSFAIPEASRMHGVEVSELRLPPGASVTLVVRDAKSFVPLPSTVLRRGDELLVVATDPVRDAAEARLRAVARGGKLAGWLGTGTNGH
;
A
#
# COMPACT_ATOMS: atom_id res chain seq x y z
N MET A 1 -10.73 -27.21 22.23
CA MET A 1 -11.61 -27.12 21.05
C MET A 1 -12.20 -28.50 20.74
N THR A 2 -13.52 -28.63 20.68
CA THR A 2 -14.17 -29.86 20.20
C THR A 2 -14.40 -29.76 18.69
N VAL A 3 -14.68 -30.90 18.02
CA VAL A 3 -15.00 -30.92 16.57
C VAL A 3 -16.25 -30.07 16.25
N HIS A 4 -17.21 -30.00 17.18
CA HIS A 4 -18.41 -29.17 17.02
C HIS A 4 -18.06 -27.68 16.95
N THR A 5 -17.26 -27.19 17.90
CA THR A 5 -16.81 -25.79 17.93
C THR A 5 -15.96 -25.46 16.71
N LEU A 6 -15.17 -26.42 16.21
CA LEU A 6 -14.43 -26.25 14.96
C LEU A 6 -15.38 -26.09 13.75
N ASN A 7 -16.43 -26.92 13.65
CA ASN A 7 -17.41 -26.81 12.56
C ASN A 7 -18.15 -25.48 12.56
N GLU A 8 -18.56 -24.99 13.74
CA GLU A 8 -19.19 -23.68 13.90
C GLU A 8 -18.24 -22.55 13.50
N LEU A 9 -16.99 -22.60 13.96
CA LEU A 9 -15.98 -21.60 13.62
C LEU A 9 -15.66 -21.58 12.13
N LEU A 10 -15.54 -22.74 11.50
CA LEU A 10 -15.34 -22.86 10.05
C LEU A 10 -16.53 -22.29 9.27
N LEU A 11 -17.76 -22.59 9.71
CA LEU A 11 -18.97 -22.04 9.10
C LEU A 11 -18.98 -20.51 9.18
N VAL A 12 -18.76 -19.95 10.37
CA VAL A 12 -18.71 -18.50 10.58
C VAL A 12 -17.61 -17.85 9.74
N CYS A 13 -16.38 -18.38 9.78
CA CYS A 13 -15.26 -17.84 9.00
C CYS A 13 -15.54 -17.87 7.50
N SER A 14 -16.09 -18.98 6.99
CA SER A 14 -16.43 -19.11 5.57
C SER A 14 -17.53 -18.14 5.16
N LEU A 15 -18.58 -17.97 5.99
CA LEU A 15 -19.67 -17.05 5.73
C LEU A 15 -19.18 -15.59 5.74
N VAL A 16 -18.36 -15.23 6.73
CA VAL A 16 -17.73 -13.90 6.83
C VAL A 16 -16.92 -13.60 5.57
N LEU A 17 -16.08 -14.54 5.12
CA LEU A 17 -15.28 -14.36 3.90
C LEU A 17 -16.16 -14.22 2.67
N LEU A 18 -17.21 -15.03 2.51
CA LEU A 18 -18.14 -14.94 1.39
C LEU A 18 -18.89 -13.60 1.37
N VAL A 19 -19.36 -13.14 2.54
CA VAL A 19 -20.01 -11.83 2.69
C VAL A 19 -19.03 -10.70 2.39
N ALA A 20 -17.80 -10.77 2.88
CA ALA A 20 -16.76 -9.78 2.60
C ALA A 20 -16.43 -9.70 1.10
N VAL A 21 -16.32 -10.84 0.41
CA VAL A 21 -16.12 -10.88 -1.05
C VAL A 21 -17.32 -10.27 -1.79
N ALA A 22 -18.55 -10.58 -1.39
CA ALA A 22 -19.74 -9.95 -1.98
C ALA A 22 -19.77 -8.44 -1.73
N ALA A 23 -19.35 -8.01 -0.54
CA ALA A 23 -19.28 -6.61 -0.13
C ALA A 23 -18.27 -5.78 -0.95
N VAL A 24 -17.17 -6.38 -1.45
CA VAL A 24 -16.23 -5.72 -2.39
C VAL A 24 -16.97 -5.14 -3.59
N ARG A 25 -17.93 -5.89 -4.14
CA ARG A 25 -18.67 -5.46 -5.34
C ARG A 25 -19.53 -4.23 -5.05
N ILE A 26 -20.09 -4.14 -3.85
CA ILE A 26 -20.85 -2.97 -3.38
C ILE A 26 -19.90 -1.79 -3.14
N SER A 27 -18.75 -2.04 -2.50
CA SER A 27 -17.70 -1.04 -2.24
C SER A 27 -17.22 -0.34 -3.51
N SER A 28 -17.07 -1.09 -4.60
CA SER A 28 -16.58 -0.55 -5.87
C SER A 28 -17.43 0.59 -6.45
N ARG A 29 -18.68 0.75 -5.96
CA ARG A 29 -19.62 1.80 -6.36
C ARG A 29 -19.72 2.96 -5.38
N SER A 30 -19.41 2.76 -4.09
CA SER A 30 -19.67 3.77 -3.05
C SER A 30 -18.57 4.83 -2.91
N GLY A 31 -17.40 4.64 -3.52
CA GLY A 31 -16.26 5.57 -3.41
C GLY A 31 -15.61 5.62 -2.03
N LEU A 32 -16.11 4.82 -1.08
CA LEU A 32 -15.55 4.63 0.25
C LEU A 32 -14.48 3.53 0.24
N PRO A 33 -13.46 3.61 1.12
CA PRO A 33 -12.51 2.52 1.33
C PRO A 33 -13.23 1.22 1.70
N SER A 34 -12.91 0.13 1.00
CA SER A 34 -13.48 -1.21 1.25
C SER A 34 -13.27 -1.70 2.68
N LEU A 35 -12.19 -1.21 3.31
CA LEU A 35 -11.78 -1.47 4.68
C LEU A 35 -12.86 -1.18 5.72
N LEU A 36 -13.59 -0.07 5.55
CA LEU A 36 -14.66 0.32 6.46
C LEU A 36 -15.84 -0.66 6.43
N ILE A 37 -16.06 -1.32 5.29
CA ILE A 37 -17.15 -2.29 5.15
C ILE A 37 -16.81 -3.56 5.91
N TYR A 38 -15.56 -4.04 5.84
CA TYR A 38 -15.12 -5.21 6.61
C TYR A 38 -15.16 -4.94 8.11
N LEU A 39 -14.76 -3.74 8.51
CA LEU A 39 -14.87 -3.31 9.89
C LEU A 39 -16.33 -3.26 10.36
N GLY A 40 -17.22 -2.69 9.54
CA GLY A 40 -18.65 -2.66 9.82
C GLY A 40 -19.27 -4.06 9.92
N ILE A 41 -18.83 -5.02 9.10
CA ILE A 41 -19.23 -6.42 9.21
C ILE A 41 -18.77 -7.00 10.56
N GLY A 42 -17.54 -6.73 10.99
CA GLY A 42 -17.03 -7.16 12.30
C GLY A 42 -17.86 -6.60 13.46
N ILE A 43 -18.11 -5.28 13.46
CA ILE A 43 -18.96 -4.62 14.47
C ILE A 43 -20.38 -5.22 14.46
N ALA A 44 -20.93 -5.46 13.28
CA ALA A 44 -22.27 -6.03 13.13
C ALA A 44 -22.37 -7.49 13.60
N ILE A 45 -21.27 -8.22 13.76
CA ILE A 45 -21.25 -9.59 14.31
C ILE A 45 -20.93 -9.57 15.82
N GLY A 46 -20.20 -8.55 16.28
CA GLY A 46 -19.69 -8.44 17.64
C GLY A 46 -20.74 -8.24 18.74
N GLN A 47 -20.28 -7.79 19.90
CA GLN A 47 -21.03 -7.76 21.17
C GLN A 47 -22.34 -6.95 21.12
N ASP A 48 -22.39 -5.85 20.36
CA ASP A 48 -23.62 -5.06 20.18
C ASP A 48 -24.33 -5.35 18.84
N GLY A 49 -23.90 -6.39 18.13
CA GLY A 49 -24.35 -6.76 16.80
C GLY A 49 -25.35 -7.91 16.73
N ILE A 50 -25.50 -8.46 15.53
CA ILE A 50 -26.30 -9.64 15.20
C ILE A 50 -25.63 -10.87 15.81
N GLY A 51 -26.25 -11.43 16.84
CA GLY A 51 -25.80 -12.66 17.49
C GLY A 51 -25.03 -12.48 18.80
N ASN A 52 -24.76 -11.22 19.21
CA ASN A 52 -24.16 -10.87 20.50
C ASN A 52 -22.89 -11.71 20.80
N VAL A 53 -21.98 -11.77 19.82
CA VAL A 53 -20.74 -12.53 19.95
C VAL A 53 -19.77 -11.70 20.77
N VAL A 54 -19.62 -12.03 22.05
CA VAL A 54 -18.64 -11.42 22.94
C VAL A 54 -17.25 -11.95 22.56
N PHE A 55 -16.41 -11.07 22.04
CA PHE A 55 -15.02 -11.39 21.68
C PHE A 55 -14.06 -10.48 22.45
N ASP A 56 -13.64 -10.95 23.62
CA ASP A 56 -12.77 -10.21 24.54
C ASP A 56 -11.39 -10.89 24.63
N ASN A 57 -10.67 -10.92 23.50
CA ASN A 57 -9.32 -11.47 23.47
C ASN A 57 -8.37 -10.58 22.65
N ALA A 58 -7.88 -9.54 23.33
CA ALA A 58 -6.91 -8.61 22.76
C ALA A 58 -5.60 -9.29 22.35
N GLU A 59 -5.14 -10.31 23.10
CA GLU A 59 -3.91 -11.06 22.79
C GLU A 59 -4.04 -11.86 21.48
N LEU A 60 -5.13 -12.61 21.33
CA LEU A 60 -5.43 -13.33 20.08
C LEU A 60 -5.57 -12.36 18.91
N THR A 61 -6.22 -11.22 19.15
CA THR A 61 -6.36 -10.16 18.14
C THR A 61 -5.02 -9.60 17.71
N GLN A 62 -4.14 -9.33 18.67
CA GLN A 62 -2.79 -8.85 18.42
C GLN A 62 -1.98 -9.86 17.62
N VAL A 63 -2.00 -11.14 18.01
CA VAL A 63 -1.23 -12.21 17.34
C VAL A 63 -1.70 -12.42 15.90
N ILE A 64 -3.01 -12.54 15.69
CA ILE A 64 -3.58 -12.69 14.33
C ILE A 64 -3.35 -11.40 13.52
N GLY A 65 -3.51 -10.23 14.14
CA GLY A 65 -3.24 -8.94 13.54
C GLY A 65 -1.80 -8.81 13.06
N TYR A 66 -0.82 -9.24 13.85
CA TYR A 66 0.59 -9.25 13.46
C TYR A 66 0.85 -10.22 12.31
N ALA A 67 0.30 -11.44 12.38
CA ALA A 67 0.44 -12.40 11.29
C ALA A 67 -0.14 -11.86 9.97
N ALA A 68 -1.30 -11.21 10.04
CA ALA A 68 -1.92 -10.57 8.90
C ALA A 68 -1.11 -9.36 8.40
N LEU A 69 -0.55 -8.54 9.30
CA LEU A 69 0.29 -7.40 8.95
C LEU A 69 1.58 -7.84 8.24
N VAL A 70 2.20 -8.94 8.67
CA VAL A 70 3.36 -9.53 7.99
C VAL A 70 3.01 -9.90 6.54
N VAL A 71 1.84 -10.50 6.32
CA VAL A 71 1.37 -10.86 4.97
C VAL A 71 1.08 -9.61 4.14
N ILE A 72 0.44 -8.59 4.71
CA ILE A 72 0.13 -7.32 4.03
C ILE A 72 1.42 -6.60 3.62
N LEU A 73 2.39 -6.49 4.52
CA LEU A 73 3.68 -5.85 4.21
C LEU A 73 4.51 -6.66 3.20
N ALA A 74 4.41 -7.98 3.23
CA ALA A 74 5.02 -8.83 2.21
C ALA A 74 4.36 -8.62 0.83
N GLU A 75 3.03 -8.55 0.77
CA GLU A 75 2.31 -8.25 -0.48
C GLU A 75 2.67 -6.85 -1.00
N GLY A 76 2.64 -5.83 -0.14
CA GLY A 76 3.01 -4.46 -0.49
C GLY A 76 4.45 -4.37 -0.99
N GLY A 77 5.41 -4.95 -0.26
CA GLY A 77 6.81 -4.99 -0.67
C GLY A 77 7.03 -5.70 -2.00
N LEU A 78 6.33 -6.81 -2.27
CA LEU A 78 6.42 -7.50 -3.56
C LEU A 78 5.90 -6.63 -4.73
N GLY A 79 4.93 -5.75 -4.47
CA GLY A 79 4.33 -4.87 -5.49
C GLY A 79 5.18 -3.66 -5.83
N THR A 80 6.01 -3.26 -4.88
CA THR A 80 6.86 -2.09 -4.95
C THR A 80 7.91 -2.17 -6.05
N LYS A 81 7.88 -1.20 -6.97
CA LYS A 81 8.84 -1.09 -8.08
C LYS A 81 10.05 -0.23 -7.67
N TRP A 82 11.24 -0.83 -7.57
CA TRP A 82 12.47 -0.13 -7.17
C TRP A 82 12.79 1.10 -8.03
N LYS A 83 12.52 1.02 -9.34
CA LYS A 83 12.73 2.15 -10.27
C LYS A 83 11.87 3.38 -9.93
N GLN A 84 10.69 3.17 -9.35
CA GLN A 84 9.76 4.25 -8.98
C GLN A 84 10.06 4.80 -7.58
N ILE A 85 10.46 3.95 -6.62
CA ILE A 85 10.80 4.39 -5.26
C ILE A 85 12.18 5.02 -5.17
N ARG A 86 13.19 4.54 -5.89
CA ARG A 86 14.58 5.03 -5.74
C ARG A 86 14.73 6.57 -5.79
N PRO A 87 14.06 7.30 -6.70
CA PRO A 87 14.10 8.77 -6.71
C PRO A 87 13.39 9.43 -5.52
N ALA A 88 12.38 8.77 -4.94
CA ALA A 88 11.57 9.25 -3.82
C ALA A 88 12.14 8.85 -2.44
N LEU A 89 13.06 7.88 -2.39
CA LEU A 89 13.55 7.27 -1.16
C LEU A 89 14.10 8.28 -0.13
N PRO A 90 14.90 9.30 -0.47
CA PRO A 90 15.37 10.27 0.52
C PRO A 90 14.23 11.07 1.18
N ALA A 91 13.21 11.43 0.41
CA ALA A 91 12.04 12.14 0.91
C ALA A 91 11.18 11.23 1.81
N ALA A 92 10.98 9.97 1.39
CA ALA A 92 10.25 8.98 2.17
C ALA A 92 10.93 8.66 3.51
N ILE A 93 12.26 8.54 3.53
CA ILE A 93 13.03 8.33 4.77
C ILE A 93 12.91 9.53 5.72
N MET A 94 12.93 10.76 5.19
CA MET A 94 12.75 11.96 6.01
C MET A 94 11.34 12.02 6.60
N LEU A 95 10.30 11.70 5.81
CA LEU A 95 8.93 11.57 6.31
C LEU A 95 8.82 10.48 7.38
N SER A 96 9.39 9.29 7.15
CA SER A 96 9.28 8.16 8.09
C SER A 96 10.06 8.34 9.41
N LEU A 97 11.04 9.24 9.46
CA LEU A 97 11.83 9.50 10.67
C LEU A 97 11.46 10.83 11.32
N VAL A 98 11.68 11.92 10.60
CA VAL A 98 11.45 13.29 11.10
C VAL A 98 9.96 13.60 11.09
N GLY A 99 9.27 13.22 10.02
CA GLY A 99 7.83 13.40 9.90
C GLY A 99 7.05 12.70 11.00
N VAL A 100 7.36 11.43 11.24
CA VAL A 100 6.79 10.64 12.36
C VAL A 100 7.06 11.33 13.69
N ALA A 101 8.30 11.72 13.99
CA ALA A 101 8.62 12.39 15.26
C ALA A 101 7.82 13.69 15.46
N ILE A 102 7.65 14.50 14.41
CA ILE A 102 6.81 15.71 14.43
C ILE A 102 5.34 15.33 14.65
N SER A 103 4.85 14.35 13.91
CA SER A 103 3.45 13.90 13.95
C SER A 103 3.07 13.39 15.34
N VAL A 104 3.93 12.57 15.94
CA VAL A 104 3.79 12.09 17.32
C VAL A 104 3.80 13.24 18.30
N GLY A 105 4.79 14.14 18.22
CA GLY A 105 4.93 15.25 19.17
C GLY A 105 3.74 16.20 19.15
N VAL A 106 3.29 16.62 17.96
CA VAL A 106 2.16 17.55 17.80
C VAL A 106 0.85 16.89 18.23
N THR A 107 0.63 15.64 17.83
CA THR A 107 -0.61 14.93 18.16
C THR A 107 -0.69 14.60 19.64
N ALA A 108 0.44 14.21 20.26
CA ALA A 108 0.52 14.00 21.71
C ALA A 108 0.28 15.31 22.48
N ALA A 109 0.88 16.43 22.04
CA ALA A 109 0.61 17.72 22.67
C ALA A 109 -0.89 18.10 22.57
N GLY A 110 -1.52 17.87 21.41
CA GLY A 110 -2.96 18.07 21.23
C GLY A 110 -3.80 17.18 22.15
N ALA A 111 -3.46 15.90 22.25
CA ALA A 111 -4.14 14.95 23.14
C ALA A 111 -4.01 15.34 24.63
N HIS A 112 -2.83 15.79 25.07
CA HIS A 112 -2.61 16.20 26.44
C HIS A 112 -3.35 17.51 26.77
N TYR A 113 -3.16 18.56 25.97
CA TYR A 113 -3.67 19.89 26.31
C TYR A 113 -5.14 20.11 25.96
N LEU A 114 -5.68 19.46 24.91
CA LEU A 114 -7.07 19.67 24.48
C LEU A 114 -8.04 18.64 25.06
N VAL A 115 -7.59 17.41 25.29
CA VAL A 115 -8.44 16.31 25.80
C VAL A 115 -8.16 16.03 27.29
N GLY A 116 -7.00 16.42 27.81
CA GLY A 116 -6.62 16.21 29.21
C GLY A 116 -6.10 14.80 29.50
N LEU A 117 -5.57 14.09 28.48
CA LEU A 117 -4.97 12.77 28.67
C LEU A 117 -3.59 12.88 29.31
N ASP A 118 -3.15 11.83 30.01
CA ASP A 118 -1.78 11.79 30.53
C ASP A 118 -0.75 11.81 29.39
N TRP A 119 0.48 12.28 29.65
CA TRP A 119 1.55 12.31 28.66
C TRP A 119 1.83 10.95 28.04
N ARG A 120 1.80 9.88 28.83
CA ARG A 120 2.05 8.53 28.32
C ARG A 120 0.95 8.09 27.35
N GLN A 121 -0.31 8.31 27.71
CA GLN A 121 -1.46 8.01 26.83
C GLN A 121 -1.42 8.87 25.56
N SER A 122 -1.05 10.14 25.69
CA SER A 122 -0.94 11.08 24.58
C SER A 122 0.15 10.70 23.59
N LEU A 123 1.33 10.29 24.09
CA LEU A 123 2.44 9.79 23.28
C LEU A 123 2.10 8.47 22.61
N LEU A 124 1.41 7.56 23.31
CA LEU A 124 0.90 6.32 22.74
C LEU A 124 -0.07 6.59 21.58
N ILE A 125 -1.08 7.45 21.79
CA ILE A 125 -2.02 7.82 20.74
C ILE A 125 -1.27 8.45 19.57
N GLY A 126 -0.40 9.43 19.83
CA GLY A 126 0.41 10.09 18.80
C GLY A 126 1.25 9.11 17.99
N ALA A 127 1.93 8.16 18.64
CA ALA A 127 2.69 7.10 17.98
C ALA A 127 1.79 6.23 17.11
N VAL A 128 0.72 5.67 17.68
CA VAL A 128 -0.19 4.76 16.99
C VAL A 128 -0.79 5.40 15.73
N VAL A 129 -1.28 6.64 15.81
CA VAL A 129 -1.99 7.30 14.72
C VAL A 129 -1.08 7.95 13.66
N SER A 130 0.24 7.90 13.87
CA SER A 130 1.23 8.40 12.90
C SER A 130 1.49 7.41 11.76
N SER A 131 1.15 6.12 11.91
CA SER A 131 1.17 5.14 10.81
C SER A 131 0.06 5.45 9.78
N THR A 132 0.42 5.35 8.50
CA THR A 132 -0.44 5.68 7.35
C THR A 132 -0.54 4.50 6.39
N ASP A 133 -1.71 4.31 5.78
CA ASP A 133 -1.99 3.16 4.90
C ASP A 133 -2.11 3.59 3.43
N ALA A 134 -1.06 3.32 2.64
CA ALA A 134 -1.05 3.58 1.21
C ALA A 134 -2.10 2.76 0.44
N ALA A 135 -2.44 1.54 0.89
CA ALA A 135 -3.45 0.72 0.22
C ALA A 135 -4.83 1.38 0.30
N ALA A 136 -5.17 1.96 1.46
CA ALA A 136 -6.40 2.74 1.63
C ALA A 136 -6.42 3.96 0.69
N VAL A 137 -5.33 4.72 0.63
CA VAL A 137 -5.16 5.88 -0.25
C VAL A 137 -5.34 5.52 -1.71
N PHE A 138 -4.62 4.50 -2.20
CA PHE A 138 -4.67 4.10 -3.59
C PHE A 138 -5.98 3.39 -3.98
N SER A 139 -6.68 2.75 -3.02
CA SER A 139 -8.02 2.21 -3.28
C SER A 139 -9.01 3.30 -3.67
N VAL A 140 -8.92 4.45 -3.00
CA VAL A 140 -9.76 5.64 -3.21
C VAL A 140 -9.31 6.43 -4.45
N LEU A 141 -8.00 6.59 -4.64
CA LEU A 141 -7.41 7.33 -5.75
C LEU A 141 -7.23 6.50 -7.02
N ARG A 142 -7.69 5.25 -7.08
CA ARG A 142 -7.54 4.35 -8.23
C ARG A 142 -8.00 4.97 -9.57
N LYS A 143 -8.98 5.87 -9.53
CA LYS A 143 -9.54 6.53 -10.73
C LYS A 143 -8.96 7.92 -11.01
N VAL A 144 -8.03 8.40 -10.19
CA VAL A 144 -7.41 9.72 -10.34
C VAL A 144 -5.96 9.52 -10.80
N PRO A 145 -5.57 10.02 -11.98
CA PRO A 145 -4.19 9.95 -12.41
C PRO A 145 -3.33 10.81 -11.49
N LEU A 146 -2.33 10.23 -10.85
CA LEU A 146 -1.38 10.94 -9.99
C LEU A 146 0.02 10.89 -10.62
N PRO A 147 0.83 11.94 -10.45
CA PRO A 147 2.24 11.91 -10.81
C PRO A 147 2.96 10.74 -10.12
N SER A 148 3.79 10.01 -10.85
CA SER A 148 4.53 8.85 -10.33
C SER A 148 5.39 9.16 -9.11
N ARG A 149 5.81 10.43 -8.96
CA ARG A 149 6.54 10.93 -7.78
C ARG A 149 5.70 10.88 -6.51
N ILE A 150 4.44 11.32 -6.57
CA ILE A 150 3.54 11.31 -5.40
C ILE A 150 3.25 9.87 -5.01
N THR A 151 2.89 9.03 -5.99
CA THR A 151 2.63 7.60 -5.77
C THR A 151 3.83 6.93 -5.13
N GLY A 152 5.04 7.15 -5.67
CA GLY A 152 6.27 6.57 -5.12
C GLY A 152 6.62 7.08 -3.72
N VAL A 153 6.36 8.36 -3.40
CA VAL A 153 6.58 8.89 -2.05
C VAL A 153 5.57 8.31 -1.06
N LEU A 154 4.28 8.27 -1.39
CA LEU A 154 3.23 7.76 -0.50
C LEU A 154 3.38 6.25 -0.24
N GLU A 155 3.72 5.47 -1.27
CA GLU A 155 3.96 4.03 -1.14
C GLU A 155 5.19 3.76 -0.26
N ALA A 156 6.29 4.47 -0.52
CA ALA A 156 7.51 4.37 0.28
C ALA A 156 7.27 4.82 1.73
N GLU A 157 6.56 5.92 1.92
CA GLU A 157 6.24 6.46 3.23
C GLU A 157 5.46 5.44 4.06
N SER A 158 4.36 4.89 3.53
CA SER A 158 3.54 3.90 4.24
C SER A 158 4.37 2.67 4.65
N GLY A 159 5.18 2.12 3.73
CA GLY A 159 6.02 0.96 4.04
C GLY A 159 7.15 1.22 5.05
N PHE A 160 7.77 2.41 5.00
CA PHE A 160 8.88 2.76 5.91
C PHE A 160 8.43 3.31 7.26
N ASN A 161 7.24 3.90 7.34
CA ASN A 161 6.67 4.52 8.55
C ASN A 161 6.24 3.47 9.59
N ASP A 162 5.71 2.32 9.15
CA ASP A 162 5.19 1.29 10.07
C ASP A 162 6.25 0.77 11.07
N ALA A 163 7.50 0.62 10.64
CA ALA A 163 8.56 0.09 11.48
C ALA A 163 8.94 1.02 12.66
N PRO A 164 9.33 2.30 12.44
CA PRO A 164 9.53 3.26 13.53
C PRO A 164 8.32 3.39 14.45
N VAL A 165 7.11 3.37 13.89
CA VAL A 165 5.87 3.51 14.66
C VAL A 165 5.66 2.34 15.60
N VAL A 166 5.81 1.10 15.13
CA VAL A 166 5.71 -0.09 16.00
C VAL A 166 6.71 0.00 17.16
N ILE A 167 7.96 0.39 16.88
CA ILE A 167 9.00 0.50 17.91
C ILE A 167 8.62 1.57 18.94
N LEU A 168 8.13 2.74 18.49
CA LEU A 168 7.66 3.80 19.38
C LEU A 168 6.50 3.34 20.26
N VAL A 169 5.52 2.65 19.70
CA VAL A 169 4.37 2.13 20.46
C VAL A 169 4.82 1.11 21.51
N VAL A 170 5.68 0.17 21.13
CA VAL A 170 6.24 -0.82 22.08
C VAL A 170 7.05 -0.11 23.17
N ALA A 171 7.87 0.88 22.81
CA ALA A 171 8.67 1.63 23.78
C ALA A 171 7.80 2.40 24.78
N PHE A 172 6.77 3.11 24.32
CA PHE A 172 5.86 3.83 25.22
C PHE A 172 4.92 2.91 26.00
N ALA A 173 4.70 1.69 25.52
CA ALA A 173 3.90 0.69 26.22
C ALA A 173 4.68 -0.02 27.35
N THR A 174 5.97 -0.26 27.15
CA THR A 174 6.79 -1.10 28.05
C THR A 174 7.71 -0.33 28.99
N VAL A 175 8.20 0.85 28.60
CA VAL A 175 9.17 1.60 29.39
C VAL A 175 8.42 2.48 30.40
N GLY A 176 8.88 2.46 31.67
CA GLY A 176 8.48 3.45 32.69
C GLY A 176 8.94 4.87 32.32
N PRO A 177 9.08 5.80 33.27
CA PRO A 177 9.64 7.12 32.98
C PRO A 177 10.95 6.96 32.19
N VAL A 178 11.00 7.54 30.99
CA VAL A 178 12.16 7.41 30.11
C VAL A 178 13.24 8.35 30.63
N ASP A 179 13.97 7.90 31.66
CA ASP A 179 15.00 8.72 32.31
C ASP A 179 16.13 9.11 31.33
N GLN A 180 16.25 8.41 30.19
CA GLN A 180 17.30 8.64 29.18
C GLN A 180 16.77 8.52 27.74
N TRP A 181 16.26 9.63 27.19
CA TRP A 181 15.72 9.71 25.81
C TRP A 181 16.71 9.25 24.72
N TYR A 182 18.01 9.43 24.94
CA TYR A 182 19.06 9.04 23.99
C TYR A 182 19.19 7.52 23.85
N VAL A 183 18.89 6.75 24.91
CA VAL A 183 18.88 5.28 24.86
C VAL A 183 17.75 4.79 23.98
N LEU A 184 16.58 5.43 24.05
CA LEU A 184 15.44 5.10 23.19
C LEU A 184 15.78 5.34 21.71
N VAL A 185 16.36 6.49 21.39
CA VAL A 185 16.80 6.80 20.01
C VAL A 185 17.84 5.79 19.52
N GLY A 186 18.81 5.44 20.37
CA GLY A 186 19.81 4.42 20.06
C GLY A 186 19.21 3.03 19.81
N LYS A 187 18.22 2.62 20.61
CA LYS A 187 17.48 1.36 20.42
C LYS A 187 16.70 1.36 19.12
N ILE A 188 15.94 2.43 18.82
CA ILE A 188 15.20 2.56 17.56
C ILE A 188 16.14 2.44 16.37
N ALA A 189 17.26 3.18 16.39
CA ALA A 189 18.24 3.13 15.31
C ALA A 189 18.85 1.74 15.13
N LEU A 190 19.15 1.04 16.22
CA LEU A 190 19.69 -0.32 16.20
C LEU A 190 18.66 -1.33 15.65
N GLU A 191 17.42 -1.28 16.14
CA GLU A 191 16.35 -2.18 15.71
C GLU A 191 16.04 -2.02 14.21
N LEU A 192 16.01 -0.78 13.72
CA LEU A 192 15.86 -0.48 12.30
C LEU A 192 17.06 -0.99 11.49
N LEU A 193 18.29 -0.77 11.96
CA LEU A 193 19.51 -1.23 11.27
C LEU A 193 19.55 -2.76 11.15
N ILE A 194 19.21 -3.47 12.23
CA ILE A 194 19.12 -4.94 12.24
C ILE A 194 18.02 -5.40 11.27
N GLY A 195 16.85 -4.76 11.28
CA GLY A 195 15.77 -5.04 10.34
C GLY A 195 16.17 -4.85 8.88
N VAL A 196 16.89 -3.77 8.57
CA VAL A 196 17.44 -3.52 7.23
C VAL A 196 18.45 -4.60 6.82
N ALA A 197 19.41 -4.90 7.70
CA ALA A 197 20.44 -5.89 7.42
C ALA A 197 19.84 -7.28 7.15
N ILE A 198 18.89 -7.71 7.98
CA ILE A 198 18.23 -9.01 7.83
C ILE A 198 17.33 -9.03 6.59
N GLY A 199 16.49 -8.01 6.40
CA GLY A 199 15.58 -7.93 5.25
C GLY A 199 16.32 -7.99 3.92
N LEU A 200 17.38 -7.20 3.77
CA LEU A 200 18.21 -7.21 2.56
C LEU A 200 18.93 -8.57 2.39
N SER A 201 19.53 -9.10 3.45
CA SER A 201 20.25 -10.38 3.39
C SER A 201 19.34 -11.53 2.99
N VAL A 202 18.19 -11.67 3.65
CA VAL A 202 17.19 -12.71 3.36
C VAL A 202 16.60 -12.52 1.97
N GLY A 203 16.30 -11.28 1.56
CA GLY A 203 15.80 -10.98 0.21
C GLY A 203 16.78 -11.37 -0.89
N PHE A 204 18.07 -11.02 -0.75
CA PHE A 204 19.10 -11.35 -1.74
C PHE A 204 19.41 -12.85 -1.77
N LEU A 205 19.55 -13.50 -0.61
CA LEU A 205 19.78 -14.94 -0.51
C LEU A 205 18.58 -15.73 -1.06
N GLY A 206 17.36 -15.31 -0.74
CA GLY A 206 16.13 -15.89 -1.25
C GLY A 206 16.00 -15.75 -2.77
N ALA A 207 16.29 -14.56 -3.30
CA ALA A 207 16.30 -14.32 -4.75
C ALA A 207 17.36 -15.17 -5.46
N TYR A 208 18.55 -15.30 -4.88
CA TYR A 208 19.60 -16.16 -5.40
C TYR A 208 19.18 -17.64 -5.38
N GLY A 209 18.64 -18.13 -4.27
CA GLY A 209 18.16 -19.50 -4.13
C GLY A 209 17.06 -19.84 -5.13
N LEU A 210 16.01 -19.01 -5.21
CA LEU A 210 14.88 -19.23 -6.12
C LEU A 210 15.25 -19.19 -7.61
N ARG A 211 16.34 -18.49 -7.99
CA ARG A 211 16.84 -18.51 -9.36
C ARG A 211 17.59 -19.79 -9.72
N HIS A 212 18.17 -20.48 -8.73
CA HIS A 212 18.98 -21.69 -8.94
C HIS A 212 18.20 -22.97 -8.63
N VAL A 213 17.11 -22.89 -7.87
CA VAL A 213 16.25 -24.03 -7.55
C VAL A 213 15.14 -24.12 -8.60
N ALA A 214 15.23 -25.14 -9.45
CA ALA A 214 14.12 -25.51 -10.34
C ALA A 214 13.06 -26.27 -9.54
N LEU A 215 12.04 -25.56 -9.05
CA LEU A 215 10.91 -26.20 -8.38
C LEU A 215 10.06 -27.00 -9.39
N PRO A 216 9.63 -28.23 -9.05
CA PRO A 216 8.93 -29.13 -9.97
C PRO A 216 7.52 -28.66 -10.35
N ALA A 217 6.94 -27.73 -9.59
CA ALA A 217 5.61 -27.16 -9.87
C ALA A 217 5.65 -25.63 -9.75
N SER A 218 5.01 -24.94 -10.70
CA SER A 218 4.92 -23.47 -10.74
C SER A 218 4.26 -22.90 -9.49
N GLY A 219 3.29 -23.61 -8.90
CA GLY A 219 2.61 -23.22 -7.66
C GLY A 219 3.49 -23.22 -6.40
N LEU A 220 4.68 -23.83 -6.43
CA LEU A 220 5.61 -23.81 -5.30
C LEU A 220 6.40 -22.50 -5.20
N TYR A 221 6.58 -21.77 -6.31
CA TYR A 221 7.29 -20.49 -6.32
C TYR A 221 6.60 -19.43 -5.44
N PRO A 222 5.29 -19.16 -5.58
CA PRO A 222 4.58 -18.24 -4.69
C PRO A 222 4.72 -18.58 -3.21
N ILE A 223 4.59 -19.88 -2.87
CA ILE A 223 4.69 -20.37 -1.49
C ILE A 223 6.11 -20.10 -0.95
N ALA A 224 7.14 -20.42 -1.73
CA ALA A 224 8.53 -20.20 -1.31
C ALA A 224 8.84 -18.70 -1.12
N VAL A 225 8.37 -17.83 -2.01
CA VAL A 225 8.54 -16.37 -1.88
C VAL A 225 7.90 -15.85 -0.59
N MET A 226 6.66 -16.26 -0.32
CA MET A 226 5.98 -15.86 0.92
C MET A 226 6.66 -16.43 2.17
N ALA A 227 7.12 -17.68 2.13
CA ALA A 227 7.85 -18.29 3.23
C ALA A 227 9.16 -17.54 3.52
N ILE A 228 9.90 -17.13 2.48
CA ILE A 228 11.12 -16.32 2.63
C ILE A 228 10.79 -14.96 3.25
N ALA A 229 9.73 -14.30 2.79
CA ALA A 229 9.30 -13.02 3.34
C ALA A 229 8.93 -13.13 4.83
N VAL A 230 8.13 -14.13 5.20
CA VAL A 230 7.77 -14.42 6.61
C VAL A 230 9.00 -14.80 7.45
N SER A 231 9.96 -15.55 6.88
CA SER A 231 11.21 -15.87 7.58
C SER A 231 12.06 -14.64 7.86
N ALA A 232 12.02 -13.61 6.99
CA ALA A 232 12.68 -12.34 7.23
C ALA A 232 12.08 -11.62 8.44
N TYR A 233 10.75 -11.61 8.58
CA TYR A 233 10.09 -11.11 9.79
C TYR A 233 10.56 -11.87 11.04
N ALA A 234 10.48 -13.20 11.01
CA ALA A 234 10.82 -14.03 12.17
C ALA A 234 12.30 -13.86 12.57
N ALA A 235 13.22 -13.91 11.61
CA ALA A 235 14.65 -13.67 11.86
C ALA A 235 14.91 -12.27 12.39
N GLY A 236 14.24 -11.25 11.83
CA GLY A 236 14.31 -9.87 12.28
C GLY A 236 13.88 -9.71 13.74
N ALA A 237 12.70 -10.25 14.07
CA ALA A 237 12.15 -10.21 15.42
C ALA A 237 13.01 -10.99 16.43
N MET A 238 13.51 -12.17 16.06
CA MET A 238 14.39 -12.99 16.92
C MET A 238 15.75 -12.34 17.18
N ALA A 239 16.23 -11.51 16.25
CA ALA A 239 17.46 -10.74 16.40
C ALA A 239 17.26 -9.41 17.16
N HIS A 240 16.08 -9.20 17.77
CA HIS A 240 15.71 -7.92 18.39
C HIS A 240 15.83 -6.74 17.41
N GLY A 241 15.43 -6.95 16.15
CA GLY A 241 15.28 -5.90 15.16
C GLY A 241 13.83 -5.73 14.72
N SER A 242 13.59 -4.74 13.84
CA SER A 242 12.26 -4.54 13.26
C SER A 242 11.92 -5.64 12.25
N GLY A 243 11.19 -6.66 12.71
CA GLY A 243 10.69 -7.73 11.85
C GLY A 243 9.82 -7.22 10.70
N PHE A 244 8.98 -6.21 10.96
CA PHE A 244 8.10 -5.59 9.94
C PHE A 244 8.92 -4.92 8.82
N LEU A 245 9.99 -4.21 9.16
CA LEU A 245 10.91 -3.65 8.16
C LEU A 245 11.64 -4.76 7.38
N ALA A 246 12.06 -5.82 8.08
CA ALA A 246 12.77 -6.93 7.47
C ALA A 246 11.92 -7.64 6.41
N VAL A 247 10.65 -7.93 6.70
CA VAL A 247 9.74 -8.55 5.71
C VAL A 247 9.46 -7.65 4.53
N TYR A 248 9.20 -6.35 4.76
CA TYR A 248 8.94 -5.40 3.68
C TYR A 248 10.14 -5.29 2.73
N LEU A 249 11.36 -5.15 3.27
CA LEU A 249 12.57 -5.06 2.47
C LEU A 249 12.91 -6.38 1.76
N ALA A 250 12.74 -7.52 2.42
CA ALA A 250 12.95 -8.83 1.78
C ALA A 250 11.97 -9.04 0.62
N ALA A 251 10.69 -8.74 0.83
CA ALA A 251 9.66 -8.79 -0.19
C ALA A 251 9.95 -7.83 -1.35
N MET A 252 10.39 -6.60 -1.08
CA MET A 252 10.81 -5.63 -2.09
C MET A 252 11.98 -6.13 -2.93
N VAL A 253 13.00 -6.72 -2.31
CA VAL A 253 14.12 -7.32 -3.05
C VAL A 253 13.64 -8.48 -3.94
N LEU A 254 12.81 -9.37 -3.41
CA LEU A 254 12.26 -10.51 -4.15
C LEU A 254 11.38 -10.06 -5.32
N GLY A 255 10.53 -9.05 -5.13
CA GLY A 255 9.65 -8.51 -6.17
C GLY A 255 10.40 -7.87 -7.33
N ASN A 256 11.59 -7.32 -7.07
CA ASN A 256 12.44 -6.71 -8.08
C ASN A 256 13.48 -7.68 -8.67
N ALA A 257 13.53 -8.94 -8.20
CA ALA A 257 14.54 -9.92 -8.60
C ALA A 257 14.19 -10.70 -9.89
N LYS A 258 13.17 -10.31 -10.67
CA LYS A 258 12.78 -11.01 -11.93
C LYS A 258 12.70 -12.54 -11.73
N LEU A 259 11.94 -12.98 -10.74
CA LEU A 259 11.80 -14.39 -10.39
C LEU A 259 10.99 -15.17 -11.46
N PRO A 260 11.19 -16.50 -11.59
CA PRO A 260 10.34 -17.35 -12.42
C PRO A 260 8.88 -17.32 -11.95
N HIS A 261 7.93 -17.48 -12.89
CA HIS A 261 6.48 -17.51 -12.61
C HIS A 261 5.93 -16.28 -11.87
N TRP A 262 6.52 -15.10 -12.10
CA TRP A 262 6.16 -13.85 -11.42
C TRP A 262 4.65 -13.53 -11.37
N PRO A 263 3.87 -13.65 -12.47
CA PRO A 263 2.43 -13.36 -12.41
C PRO A 263 1.67 -14.24 -11.42
N ALA A 264 2.04 -15.52 -11.31
CA ALA A 264 1.44 -16.43 -10.34
C ALA A 264 1.82 -16.06 -8.91
N THR A 265 3.09 -15.67 -8.68
CA THR A 265 3.54 -15.20 -7.36
C THR A 265 2.83 -13.92 -6.94
N ARG A 266 2.70 -12.95 -7.85
CA ARG A 266 1.99 -11.70 -7.58
C ARG A 266 0.52 -11.95 -7.27
N GLY A 267 -0.20 -12.71 -8.11
CA GLY A 267 -1.61 -13.01 -7.88
C GLY A 267 -1.88 -13.79 -6.59
N PHE A 268 -0.98 -14.70 -6.20
CA PHE A 268 -1.08 -15.41 -4.92
C PHE A 268 -0.84 -14.50 -3.71
N ALA A 269 0.20 -13.65 -3.76
CA ALA A 269 0.48 -12.67 -2.72
C ALA A 269 -0.67 -11.67 -2.57
N ASP A 270 -1.22 -11.17 -3.68
CA ASP A 270 -2.39 -10.30 -3.71
C ASP A 270 -3.57 -10.99 -3.01
N GLY A 271 -3.88 -12.24 -3.38
CA GLY A 271 -4.96 -13.02 -2.76
C GLY A 271 -4.79 -13.23 -1.26
N LEU A 272 -3.58 -13.54 -0.81
CA LEU A 272 -3.25 -13.64 0.62
C LEU A 272 -3.38 -12.29 1.34
N GLY A 273 -2.94 -11.21 0.71
CA GLY A 273 -3.10 -9.84 1.21
C GLY A 273 -4.57 -9.49 1.44
N TRP A 274 -5.45 -9.81 0.49
CA TRP A 274 -6.90 -9.63 0.65
C TRP A 274 -7.47 -10.42 1.83
N ILE A 275 -7.09 -11.69 1.98
CA ILE A 275 -7.56 -12.52 3.10
C ILE A 275 -7.07 -11.94 4.44
N ALA A 276 -5.78 -11.58 4.51
CA ALA A 276 -5.17 -10.99 5.69
C ALA A 276 -5.88 -9.67 6.07
N GLN A 277 -6.12 -8.80 5.10
CA GLN A 277 -6.78 -7.51 5.32
C GLN A 277 -8.24 -7.68 5.74
N ILE A 278 -9.03 -8.53 5.06
CA ILE A 278 -10.42 -8.81 5.44
C ILE A 278 -10.48 -9.40 6.85
N GLY A 279 -9.70 -10.46 7.11
CA GLY A 279 -9.70 -11.14 8.40
C GLY A 279 -9.30 -10.22 9.53
N MET A 280 -8.26 -9.41 9.32
CA MET A 280 -7.80 -8.39 10.24
C MET A 280 -8.88 -7.36 10.58
N PHE A 281 -9.51 -6.73 9.59
CA PHE A 281 -10.53 -5.72 9.83
C PHE A 281 -11.79 -6.30 10.50
N VAL A 282 -12.22 -7.50 10.10
CA VAL A 282 -13.35 -8.15 10.77
C VAL A 282 -13.01 -8.46 12.22
N LEU A 283 -11.81 -8.99 12.50
CA LEU A 283 -11.36 -9.29 13.86
C LEU A 283 -11.30 -8.05 14.75
N LEU A 284 -10.79 -6.93 14.21
CA LEU A 284 -10.78 -5.66 14.93
C LEU A 284 -12.19 -5.12 15.18
N GLY A 285 -13.12 -5.32 14.24
CA GLY A 285 -14.53 -4.96 14.44
C GLY A 285 -15.21 -5.82 15.50
N LEU A 286 -14.80 -7.10 15.64
CA LEU A 286 -15.29 -8.01 16.69
C LEU A 286 -14.77 -7.64 18.08
N LEU A 287 -13.53 -7.14 18.18
CA LEU A 287 -12.91 -6.74 19.45
C LEU A 287 -13.56 -5.47 20.05
N VAL A 288 -14.21 -4.67 19.22
CA VAL A 288 -14.73 -3.36 19.59
C VAL A 288 -16.12 -3.46 20.20
N THR A 289 -16.34 -2.64 21.23
CA THR A 289 -17.62 -2.50 21.93
C THR A 289 -18.28 -1.16 21.61
N PRO A 290 -19.25 -1.10 20.68
CA PRO A 290 -19.83 0.15 20.17
C PRO A 290 -20.37 1.11 21.23
N HIS A 291 -21.03 0.62 22.28
CA HIS A 291 -21.60 1.50 23.30
C HIS A 291 -20.54 2.28 24.11
N GLU A 292 -19.32 1.74 24.26
CA GLU A 292 -18.22 2.42 24.95
C GLU A 292 -17.59 3.51 24.09
N LEU A 293 -17.57 3.32 22.76
CA LEU A 293 -17.01 4.28 21.80
C LEU A 293 -17.68 5.65 21.83
N VAL A 294 -18.96 5.71 22.23
CA VAL A 294 -19.74 6.95 22.22
C VAL A 294 -19.12 8.00 23.14
N ASN A 295 -18.55 7.57 24.28
CA ASN A 295 -17.92 8.47 25.25
C ASN A 295 -16.60 9.06 24.72
N ASP A 296 -15.86 8.30 23.91
CA ASP A 296 -14.57 8.70 23.36
C ASP A 296 -14.65 9.32 21.95
N PHE A 297 -15.87 9.51 21.43
CA PHE A 297 -16.10 10.11 20.12
C PHE A 297 -15.52 11.52 19.98
N TRP A 298 -15.83 12.42 20.93
CA TRP A 298 -15.32 13.79 20.88
C TRP A 298 -13.80 13.89 21.06
N PRO A 299 -13.18 13.20 22.03
CA PRO A 299 -11.74 13.05 22.11
C PRO A 299 -11.09 12.63 20.77
N ALA A 300 -11.63 11.60 20.12
CA ALA A 300 -11.13 11.11 18.83
C ALA A 300 -11.25 12.14 17.70
N VAL A 301 -12.37 12.86 17.64
CA VAL A 301 -12.58 13.94 16.66
C VAL A 301 -11.56 15.07 16.85
N VAL A 302 -11.35 15.52 18.10
CA VAL A 302 -10.40 16.60 18.42
C VAL A 302 -8.97 16.19 18.10
N ILE A 303 -8.54 15.01 18.54
CA ILE A 303 -7.19 14.50 18.30
C ILE A 303 -6.95 14.32 16.80
N GLY A 304 -7.91 13.72 16.08
CA GLY A 304 -7.80 13.56 14.64
C GLY A 304 -7.80 14.89 13.88
N LEU A 305 -8.40 15.95 14.45
CA LEU A 305 -8.41 17.28 13.85
C LEU A 305 -7.03 17.92 13.96
N VAL A 306 -6.42 17.84 15.15
CA VAL A 306 -5.02 18.27 15.36
C VAL A 306 -4.10 17.51 14.41
N LEU A 307 -4.27 16.20 14.35
CA LEU A 307 -3.46 15.34 13.51
C LEU A 307 -3.59 15.67 12.01
N THR A 308 -4.81 15.86 11.52
CA THR A 308 -5.09 16.07 10.09
C THR A 308 -4.83 17.51 9.64
N MET A 309 -5.17 18.51 10.47
CA MET A 309 -5.07 19.92 10.10
C MET A 309 -3.76 20.58 10.52
N VAL A 310 -3.05 20.01 11.50
CA VAL A 310 -1.83 20.61 12.05
C VAL A 310 -0.64 19.67 11.91
N ALA A 311 -0.70 18.48 12.51
CA ALA A 311 0.44 17.59 12.59
C ALA A 311 0.90 17.14 11.20
N ARG A 312 -0.04 16.69 10.36
CA ARG A 312 0.28 16.14 9.04
C ARG A 312 0.79 17.20 8.05
N PRO A 313 0.16 18.39 7.91
CA PRO A 313 0.74 19.47 7.11
C PRO A 313 2.13 19.91 7.59
N LEU A 314 2.34 19.98 8.91
CA LEU A 314 3.62 20.37 9.48
C LEU A 314 4.71 19.33 9.21
N GLU A 315 4.39 18.05 9.42
CA GLU A 315 5.25 16.91 9.09
C GLU A 315 5.68 16.93 7.63
N VAL A 316 4.72 17.07 6.70
CA VAL A 316 5.00 17.04 5.26
C VAL A 316 5.81 18.27 4.85
N PHE A 317 5.43 19.46 5.31
CA PHE A 317 6.13 20.69 4.96
C PHE A 317 7.59 20.70 5.45
N LEU A 318 7.82 20.35 6.71
CA LEU A 318 9.17 20.35 7.30
C LEU A 318 10.05 19.25 6.73
N SER A 319 9.51 18.04 6.53
CA SER A 319 10.27 16.91 5.99
C SER A 319 10.62 17.09 4.51
N LEU A 320 9.75 17.78 3.75
CA LEU A 320 9.93 17.98 2.31
C LEU A 320 10.64 19.29 1.94
N LEU A 321 10.95 20.15 2.92
CA LEU A 321 11.64 21.43 2.73
C LEU A 321 12.96 21.31 1.92
N PRO A 322 13.81 20.28 2.10
CA PRO A 322 15.04 20.12 1.32
C PRO A 322 14.80 19.73 -0.15
N PHE A 323 13.64 19.14 -0.46
CA PHE A 323 13.38 18.48 -1.75
C PHE A 323 12.64 19.36 -2.76
N ARG A 324 12.26 20.59 -2.39
CA ARG A 324 11.60 21.60 -3.25
C ARG A 324 10.39 21.04 -4.02
N ILE A 325 9.60 20.21 -3.35
CA ILE A 325 8.36 19.66 -3.91
C ILE A 325 7.31 20.79 -4.01
N PRO A 326 6.54 20.88 -5.12
CA PRO A 326 5.55 21.94 -5.29
C PRO A 326 4.44 21.84 -4.22
N TRP A 327 3.91 23.00 -3.82
CA TRP A 327 2.96 23.08 -2.70
C TRP A 327 1.67 22.28 -2.95
N GLN A 328 1.25 22.11 -4.21
CA GLN A 328 0.08 21.29 -4.56
C GLN A 328 0.31 19.82 -4.19
N GLU A 329 1.49 19.29 -4.51
CA GLU A 329 1.87 17.92 -4.14
C GLU A 329 1.95 17.78 -2.62
N GLN A 330 2.53 18.76 -1.92
CA GLN A 330 2.59 18.76 -0.46
C GLN A 330 1.20 18.81 0.19
N ALA A 331 0.28 19.61 -0.35
CA ALA A 331 -1.10 19.70 0.14
C ALA A 331 -1.85 18.38 -0.04
N LEU A 332 -1.68 17.72 -1.20
CA LEU A 332 -2.25 16.40 -1.42
C LEU A 332 -1.64 15.37 -0.46
N MET A 333 -0.31 15.32 -0.31
CA MET A 333 0.37 14.40 0.61
C MET A 333 -0.07 14.63 2.07
N SER A 334 -0.29 15.89 2.45
CA SER A 334 -0.78 16.25 3.78
C SER A 334 -2.22 15.75 4.03
N TRP A 335 -3.06 15.78 3.00
CA TRP A 335 -4.44 15.31 3.08
C TRP A 335 -4.58 13.79 2.88
N ALA A 336 -3.62 13.16 2.17
CA ALA A 336 -3.60 11.74 1.84
C ALA A 336 -3.19 10.82 3.01
N GLY A 337 -3.10 11.33 4.24
CA GLY A 337 -2.79 10.54 5.44
C GLY A 337 -3.96 9.68 5.94
N LEU A 338 -4.53 8.84 5.07
CA LEU A 338 -5.56 7.87 5.47
C LEU A 338 -4.94 6.81 6.39
N ARG A 339 -5.70 6.45 7.42
CA ARG A 339 -5.29 5.46 8.42
C ARG A 339 -5.98 4.14 8.14
N GLY A 340 -5.19 3.07 8.11
CA GLY A 340 -5.67 1.72 7.87
C GLY A 340 -5.93 0.95 9.15
N ALA A 341 -5.76 -0.37 9.09
CA ALA A 341 -5.86 -1.25 10.25
C ALA A 341 -4.64 -1.21 11.15
N VAL A 342 -3.47 -0.78 10.64
CA VAL A 342 -2.21 -0.81 11.39
C VAL A 342 -2.32 -0.03 12.71
N PRO A 343 -2.80 1.23 12.74
CA PRO A 343 -2.99 1.94 14.01
C PRO A 343 -3.89 1.19 15.00
N ILE A 344 -5.00 0.60 14.53
CA ILE A 344 -5.94 -0.11 15.40
C ILE A 344 -5.28 -1.34 16.03
N ILE A 345 -4.50 -2.10 15.27
CA ILE A 345 -3.73 -3.24 15.81
C ILE A 345 -2.68 -2.76 16.79
N LEU A 346 -1.95 -1.70 16.48
CA LEU A 346 -0.92 -1.18 17.39
C LEU A 346 -1.52 -0.68 18.70
N ALA A 347 -2.77 -0.21 18.70
CA ALA A 347 -3.51 0.14 19.92
C ALA A 347 -3.85 -1.08 20.80
N THR A 348 -3.78 -2.32 20.28
CA THR A 348 -3.93 -3.53 21.12
C THR A 348 -2.69 -3.81 21.97
N ILE A 349 -1.52 -3.29 21.60
CA ILE A 349 -0.27 -3.45 22.36
C ILE A 349 -0.44 -2.95 23.81
N PRO A 350 -0.85 -1.69 24.06
CA PRO A 350 -1.05 -1.21 25.42
C PRO A 350 -2.13 -1.99 26.19
N MET A 351 -3.16 -2.51 25.51
CA MET A 351 -4.21 -3.34 26.13
C MET A 351 -3.63 -4.67 26.66
N VAL A 352 -2.85 -5.37 25.82
CA VAL A 352 -2.23 -6.65 26.21
C VAL A 352 -1.18 -6.46 27.30
N THR A 353 -0.47 -5.34 27.30
CA THR A 353 0.48 -5.01 28.39
C THR A 353 -0.20 -4.54 29.68
N GLY A 354 -1.53 -4.41 29.72
CA GLY A 354 -2.29 -4.07 30.94
C GLY A 354 -2.09 -2.63 31.41
N ILE A 355 -1.87 -1.69 30.49
CA ILE A 355 -1.69 -0.27 30.83
C ILE A 355 -3.02 0.35 31.25
N GLU A 356 -3.01 1.11 32.35
CA GLU A 356 -4.20 1.87 32.79
C GLU A 356 -4.69 2.83 31.70
N GLY A 357 -5.98 2.73 31.36
CA GLY A 357 -6.62 3.52 30.30
C GLY A 357 -6.26 3.08 28.88
N SER A 358 -5.69 1.88 28.69
CA SER A 358 -5.41 1.31 27.37
C SER A 358 -6.66 1.09 26.52
N GLU A 359 -7.77 0.69 27.11
CA GLU A 359 -9.08 0.59 26.44
C GLU A 359 -9.52 1.95 25.87
N ARG A 360 -9.32 3.02 26.64
CA ARG A 360 -9.62 4.38 26.19
C ARG A 360 -8.75 4.80 25.01
N VAL A 361 -7.44 4.48 25.05
CA VAL A 361 -6.52 4.70 23.92
C VAL A 361 -7.00 3.95 22.68
N PHE A 362 -7.37 2.67 22.83
CA PHE A 362 -7.91 1.86 21.75
C PHE A 362 -9.20 2.45 21.17
N ASN A 363 -10.17 2.81 22.01
CA ASN A 363 -11.44 3.41 21.59
C ASN A 363 -11.23 4.73 20.83
N ILE A 364 -10.36 5.61 21.34
CA ILE A 364 -10.02 6.87 20.67
C ILE A 364 -9.40 6.62 19.29
N VAL A 365 -8.40 5.73 19.21
CA VAL A 365 -7.73 5.39 17.95
C VAL A 365 -8.74 4.80 16.96
N PHE A 366 -9.59 3.89 17.43
CA PHE A 366 -10.60 3.24 16.62
C PHE A 366 -11.57 4.25 16.00
N VAL A 367 -12.18 5.10 16.83
CA VAL A 367 -13.13 6.12 16.36
C VAL A 367 -12.43 7.11 15.43
N LEU A 368 -11.20 7.52 15.75
CA LEU A 368 -10.42 8.41 14.90
C LEU A 368 -10.20 7.81 13.52
N VAL A 369 -9.77 6.54 13.43
CA VAL A 369 -9.55 5.88 12.15
C VAL A 369 -10.87 5.80 11.35
N VAL A 370 -11.99 5.43 11.99
CA VAL A 370 -13.29 5.34 11.31
C VAL A 370 -13.76 6.71 10.80
N VAL A 371 -13.80 7.71 11.67
CA VAL A 371 -14.31 9.05 11.35
C VAL A 371 -13.46 9.71 10.26
N TYR A 372 -12.13 9.70 10.41
CA TYR A 372 -11.26 10.37 9.44
C TYR A 372 -11.17 9.61 8.13
N THR A 373 -11.30 8.28 8.11
CA THR A 373 -11.40 7.51 6.87
C THR A 373 -12.70 7.82 6.13
N LEU A 374 -13.82 7.98 6.84
CA LEU A 374 -15.11 8.39 6.27
C LEU A 374 -15.08 9.81 5.69
N VAL A 375 -14.35 10.72 6.32
CA VAL A 375 -14.22 12.12 5.87
C VAL A 375 -13.19 12.27 4.75
N GLN A 376 -11.98 11.73 4.94
CA GLN A 376 -10.87 11.86 4.00
C GLN A 376 -11.07 11.03 2.73
N GLY A 377 -11.66 9.82 2.83
CA GLY A 377 -11.85 8.94 1.68
C GLY A 377 -12.57 9.62 0.51
N PRO A 378 -13.81 10.10 0.67
CA PRO A 378 -14.52 10.78 -0.42
C PRO A 378 -13.93 12.14 -0.82
N THR A 379 -13.26 12.85 0.10
CA THR A 379 -12.70 14.19 -0.16
C THR A 379 -11.37 14.15 -0.90
N LEU A 380 -10.63 13.05 -0.81
CA LEU A 380 -9.30 12.90 -1.40
C LEU A 380 -9.31 12.95 -2.95
N PRO A 381 -10.20 12.23 -3.67
CA PRO A 381 -10.32 12.39 -5.13
C PRO A 381 -10.77 13.79 -5.55
N TRP A 382 -11.60 14.45 -4.74
CA TRP A 382 -12.04 15.82 -5.01
C TRP A 382 -10.88 16.81 -4.90
N LEU A 383 -10.05 16.68 -3.86
CA LEU A 383 -8.89 17.53 -3.65
C LEU A 383 -7.85 17.32 -4.75
N ALA A 384 -7.56 16.07 -5.11
CA ALA A 384 -6.62 15.75 -6.18
C ALA A 384 -7.02 16.38 -7.52
N ARG A 385 -8.31 16.34 -7.88
CA ARG A 385 -8.84 17.01 -9.09
C ARG A 385 -8.72 18.53 -9.01
N LYS A 386 -9.02 19.12 -7.85
CA LYS A 386 -8.96 20.57 -7.64
C LYS A 386 -7.54 21.13 -7.72
N LEU A 387 -6.55 20.35 -7.34
CA LEU A 387 -5.13 20.71 -7.40
C LEU A 387 -4.50 20.51 -8.79
N GLU A 388 -5.27 20.02 -9.77
CA GLU A 388 -4.84 19.76 -11.16
C GLU A 388 -3.60 18.84 -11.25
N LEU A 389 -3.40 17.99 -10.24
CA LEU A 389 -2.30 17.03 -10.14
C LEU A 389 -2.57 15.84 -11.08
N GLY A 390 -2.41 16.06 -12.39
CA GLY A 390 -2.68 15.04 -13.41
C GLY A 390 -2.72 15.57 -14.85
N ALA A 391 -2.91 16.87 -15.05
CA ALA A 391 -3.00 17.47 -16.38
C ALA A 391 -1.68 17.47 -17.19
N GLY A 392 -0.54 17.17 -16.55
CA GLY A 392 0.79 17.23 -17.17
C GLY A 392 1.36 15.89 -17.65
N ASP A 393 0.79 14.74 -17.25
CA ASP A 393 1.36 13.41 -17.51
C ASP A 393 0.40 12.45 -18.25
N GLU A 394 -0.67 12.99 -18.84
CA GLU A 394 -1.62 12.26 -19.72
C GLU A 394 -0.95 11.65 -20.97
N GLY A 395 0.36 11.80 -21.15
CA GLY A 395 1.09 11.31 -22.29
C GLY A 395 1.70 9.90 -22.17
N ALA A 396 1.86 9.30 -20.98
CA ALA A 396 2.68 8.08 -20.92
C ALA A 396 2.58 7.14 -19.70
N ALA A 397 1.88 7.48 -18.61
CA ALA A 397 1.92 6.71 -17.37
C ALA A 397 0.68 5.80 -17.19
N ASP A 398 0.93 4.49 -17.09
CA ASP A 398 -0.02 3.41 -16.76
C ASP A 398 -1.25 3.25 -17.66
N LEU A 399 -0.99 2.86 -18.91
CA LEU A 399 -1.92 2.03 -19.66
C LEU A 399 -1.70 0.58 -19.20
N GLY A 400 -2.74 -0.04 -18.64
CA GLY A 400 -2.70 -1.39 -18.09
C GLY A 400 -2.18 -2.41 -19.10
N ILE A 401 -0.92 -2.82 -18.93
CA ILE A 401 -0.37 -4.01 -19.55
C ILE A 401 -0.91 -5.19 -18.73
N GLU A 402 -2.14 -5.62 -19.01
CA GLU A 402 -2.57 -6.97 -18.63
C GLU A 402 -1.87 -7.96 -19.58
N SER A 403 -0.67 -8.38 -19.18
CA SER A 403 -0.03 -9.53 -19.80
C SER A 403 -0.77 -10.79 -19.34
N ALA A 404 -1.75 -11.24 -20.12
CA ALA A 404 -2.19 -12.62 -20.04
C ALA A 404 -1.01 -13.52 -20.48
N PRO A 405 -0.55 -14.49 -19.66
CA PRO A 405 0.59 -15.31 -20.02
C PRO A 405 0.25 -16.23 -21.19
N LEU A 406 0.79 -15.95 -22.37
CA LEU A 406 0.96 -16.97 -23.41
C LEU A 406 2.25 -17.75 -23.07
N GLU A 407 2.24 -18.48 -21.95
CA GLU A 407 3.39 -19.19 -21.36
C GLU A 407 4.09 -20.17 -22.32
N LYS A 408 3.42 -20.59 -23.40
CA LYS A 408 4.00 -21.46 -24.43
C LYS A 408 4.71 -20.71 -25.58
N LEU A 409 4.55 -19.39 -25.70
CA LEU A 409 4.98 -18.62 -26.88
C LEU A 409 6.06 -17.55 -26.60
N ARG A 410 6.52 -17.34 -25.35
CA ARG A 410 7.52 -16.31 -24.98
C ARG A 410 7.20 -14.92 -25.56
N GLY A 411 5.93 -14.53 -25.44
CA GLY A 411 5.41 -13.27 -25.98
C GLY A 411 4.58 -12.52 -24.94
N HIS A 412 4.68 -11.20 -24.98
CA HIS A 412 3.92 -10.24 -24.20
C HIS A 412 2.83 -9.60 -25.06
N LEU A 413 1.66 -9.40 -24.48
CA LEU A 413 0.60 -8.55 -25.02
C LEU A 413 0.70 -7.17 -24.36
N LEU A 414 0.81 -6.12 -25.17
CA LEU A 414 0.81 -4.72 -24.76
C LEU A 414 -0.49 -4.09 -25.26
N SER A 415 -1.28 -3.46 -24.39
CA SER A 415 -2.38 -2.58 -24.81
C SER A 415 -1.90 -1.12 -24.81
N PHE A 416 -2.22 -0.39 -25.87
CA PHE A 416 -1.83 1.01 -26.04
C PHE A 416 -2.98 1.84 -26.60
N ALA A 417 -3.63 2.63 -25.75
CA ALA A 417 -4.61 3.63 -26.16
C ALA A 417 -3.92 4.86 -26.78
N ILE A 418 -4.55 5.48 -27.77
CA ILE A 418 -4.09 6.71 -28.42
C ILE A 418 -4.87 7.91 -27.85
N PRO A 419 -4.28 8.70 -26.92
CA PRO A 419 -4.94 9.86 -26.34
C PRO A 419 -5.22 10.95 -27.38
N GLU A 420 -6.16 11.86 -27.07
CA GLU A 420 -6.50 12.98 -27.97
C GLU A 420 -5.31 13.91 -28.25
N ALA A 421 -4.41 14.07 -27.28
CA ALA A 421 -3.20 14.88 -27.41
C ALA A 421 -2.07 14.21 -28.20
N SER A 422 -2.21 12.92 -28.55
CA SER A 422 -1.17 12.15 -29.24
C SER A 422 -0.96 12.61 -30.67
N ARG A 423 0.32 12.75 -31.08
CA ARG A 423 0.71 13.00 -32.48
C ARG A 423 0.75 11.72 -33.32
N MET A 424 0.33 10.58 -32.76
CA MET A 424 0.21 9.31 -33.47
C MET A 424 -0.97 9.27 -34.45
N HIS A 425 -1.90 10.22 -34.34
CA HIS A 425 -3.00 10.34 -35.31
C HIS A 425 -2.45 10.60 -36.73
N GLY A 426 -2.97 9.86 -37.72
CA GLY A 426 -2.50 9.99 -39.10
C GLY A 426 -1.25 9.16 -39.43
N VAL A 427 -0.65 8.48 -38.45
CA VAL A 427 0.44 7.53 -38.66
C VAL A 427 -0.13 6.19 -39.10
N GLU A 428 0.46 5.58 -40.12
CA GLU A 428 0.09 4.22 -40.53
C GLU A 428 0.77 3.16 -39.65
N VAL A 429 0.18 1.99 -39.51
CA VAL A 429 0.77 0.89 -38.73
C VAL A 429 2.18 0.53 -39.21
N SER A 430 2.43 0.57 -40.52
CA SER A 430 3.77 0.37 -41.11
C SER A 430 4.78 1.47 -40.74
N GLU A 431 4.32 2.71 -40.53
CA GLU A 431 5.15 3.86 -40.17
C GLU A 431 5.59 3.83 -38.69
N LEU A 432 4.94 3.03 -37.84
CA LEU A 432 5.37 2.81 -36.46
C LEU A 432 6.80 2.27 -36.40
N ARG A 433 7.21 1.45 -37.38
CA ARG A 433 8.53 0.78 -37.44
C ARG A 433 8.88 0.11 -36.11
N LEU A 434 8.02 -0.81 -35.68
CA LEU A 434 8.26 -1.62 -34.48
C LEU A 434 9.50 -2.51 -34.70
N PRO A 435 10.25 -2.83 -33.62
CA PRO A 435 11.40 -3.73 -33.72
C PRO A 435 10.97 -5.13 -34.20
N PRO A 436 11.85 -5.87 -34.90
CA PRO A 436 11.56 -7.23 -35.31
C PRO A 436 11.26 -8.10 -34.08
N GLY A 437 10.12 -8.78 -34.09
CA GLY A 437 9.58 -9.49 -32.91
C GLY A 437 8.45 -8.76 -32.19
N ALA A 438 8.06 -7.56 -32.64
CA ALA A 438 6.85 -6.85 -32.20
C ALA A 438 5.91 -6.53 -33.37
N SER A 439 4.59 -6.69 -33.18
CA SER A 439 3.57 -6.43 -34.20
C SER A 439 2.25 -5.98 -33.59
N VAL A 440 1.56 -5.04 -34.25
CA VAL A 440 0.19 -4.66 -33.91
C VAL A 440 -0.75 -5.75 -34.44
N THR A 441 -1.44 -6.45 -33.54
CA THR A 441 -2.32 -7.57 -33.89
C THR A 441 -3.78 -7.15 -34.03
N LEU A 442 -4.21 -6.13 -33.29
CA LEU A 442 -5.61 -5.72 -33.23
C LEU A 442 -5.71 -4.22 -32.92
N VAL A 443 -6.72 -3.57 -33.50
CA VAL A 443 -7.10 -2.19 -33.17
C VAL A 443 -8.56 -2.21 -32.75
N VAL A 444 -8.87 -1.61 -31.60
CA VAL A 444 -10.23 -1.35 -31.14
C VAL A 444 -10.56 0.10 -31.44
N ARG A 445 -11.65 0.31 -32.18
CA ARG A 445 -12.18 1.65 -32.52
C ARG A 445 -13.69 1.61 -32.32
N ASP A 446 -14.24 2.56 -31.58
CA ASP A 446 -15.69 2.65 -31.31
C ASP A 446 -16.28 1.31 -30.79
N ALA A 447 -15.58 0.65 -29.85
CA ALA A 447 -15.88 -0.67 -29.30
C ALA A 447 -15.93 -1.83 -30.31
N LYS A 448 -15.42 -1.64 -31.53
CA LYS A 448 -15.27 -2.69 -32.55
C LYS A 448 -13.79 -3.02 -32.75
N SER A 449 -13.47 -4.30 -32.69
CA SER A 449 -12.13 -4.82 -32.94
C SER A 449 -11.94 -5.21 -34.40
N PHE A 450 -10.78 -4.89 -34.97
CA PHE A 450 -10.39 -5.35 -36.31
C PHE A 450 -8.88 -5.57 -36.40
N VAL A 451 -8.47 -6.43 -37.32
CA VAL A 451 -7.04 -6.67 -37.62
C VAL A 451 -6.56 -5.56 -38.56
N PRO A 452 -5.54 -4.77 -38.18
CA PRO A 452 -5.07 -3.68 -39.01
C PRO A 452 -4.26 -4.19 -40.21
N LEU A 453 -4.46 -3.56 -41.37
CA LEU A 453 -3.54 -3.60 -42.50
C LEU A 453 -2.32 -2.70 -42.26
N PRO A 454 -1.18 -2.92 -42.94
CA PRO A 454 -0.01 -2.03 -42.84
C PRO A 454 -0.28 -0.56 -43.18
N SER A 455 -1.27 -0.31 -44.03
CA SER A 455 -1.75 1.03 -44.42
C SER A 455 -2.87 1.58 -43.53
N THR A 456 -3.21 0.88 -42.44
CA THR A 456 -4.25 1.33 -41.52
C THR A 456 -3.78 2.58 -40.81
N VAL A 457 -4.50 3.68 -41.01
CA VAL A 457 -4.25 4.95 -40.36
C VAL A 457 -4.82 4.92 -38.94
N LEU A 458 -3.96 5.23 -37.97
CA LEU A 458 -4.28 5.34 -36.56
C LEU A 458 -5.04 6.65 -36.27
N ARG A 459 -6.07 6.56 -35.44
CA ARG A 459 -6.93 7.69 -35.03
C ARG A 459 -6.83 7.93 -33.53
N ARG A 460 -7.22 9.14 -33.12
CA ARG A 460 -7.39 9.46 -31.71
C ARG A 460 -8.52 8.59 -31.15
N GLY A 461 -8.33 8.06 -29.94
CA GLY A 461 -9.26 7.15 -29.29
C GLY A 461 -9.14 5.68 -29.72
N ASP A 462 -8.25 5.34 -30.66
CA ASP A 462 -7.96 3.94 -30.97
C ASP A 462 -7.20 3.27 -29.80
N GLU A 463 -7.49 1.99 -29.55
CA GLU A 463 -6.72 1.13 -28.66
C GLU A 463 -6.00 0.04 -29.45
N LEU A 464 -4.68 -0.02 -29.34
CA LEU A 464 -3.81 -0.95 -30.07
C LEU A 464 -3.42 -2.11 -29.18
N LEU A 465 -3.58 -3.32 -29.69
CA LEU A 465 -3.01 -4.53 -29.10
C LEU A 465 -1.72 -4.88 -29.86
N VAL A 466 -0.60 -4.92 -29.15
CA VAL A 466 0.72 -5.22 -29.72
C VAL A 466 1.28 -6.47 -29.06
N VAL A 467 1.66 -7.46 -29.86
CA VAL A 467 2.40 -8.63 -29.39
C VAL A 467 3.88 -8.36 -29.56
N ALA A 468 4.68 -8.56 -28.51
CA ALA A 468 6.13 -8.41 -28.54
C ALA A 468 6.83 -9.60 -27.85
N THR A 469 7.94 -10.10 -28.40
CA THR A 469 8.75 -11.11 -27.69
C THR A 469 9.52 -10.50 -26.52
N ASP A 470 9.86 -11.31 -25.51
CA ASP A 470 10.58 -10.89 -24.29
C ASP A 470 11.76 -9.92 -24.53
N PRO A 471 12.72 -10.17 -25.46
CA PRO A 471 13.89 -9.30 -25.62
C PRO A 471 13.57 -7.92 -26.20
N VAL A 472 12.44 -7.76 -26.91
CA VAL A 472 12.10 -6.51 -27.63
C VAL A 472 10.94 -5.74 -27.01
N ARG A 473 10.37 -6.24 -25.91
CA ARG A 473 9.27 -5.58 -25.19
C ARG A 473 9.58 -4.12 -24.86
N ASP A 474 10.67 -3.87 -24.16
CA ASP A 474 11.04 -2.52 -23.70
C ASP A 474 11.32 -1.58 -24.88
N ALA A 475 11.91 -2.11 -25.96
CA ALA A 475 12.16 -1.36 -27.19
C ALA A 475 10.87 -1.02 -27.95
N ALA A 476 9.91 -1.95 -28.01
CA ALA A 476 8.60 -1.72 -28.61
C ALA A 476 7.80 -0.66 -27.84
N GLU A 477 7.81 -0.73 -26.50
CA GLU A 477 7.17 0.27 -25.63
C GLU A 477 7.80 1.67 -25.80
N ALA A 478 9.13 1.76 -25.80
CA ALA A 478 9.85 3.01 -26.04
C ALA A 478 9.52 3.59 -27.42
N ARG A 479 9.41 2.75 -28.45
CA ARG A 479 9.07 3.18 -29.80
C ARG A 479 7.66 3.73 -29.90
N LEU A 480 6.67 3.05 -29.33
CA LEU A 480 5.27 3.53 -29.29
C LEU A 480 5.18 4.89 -28.59
N ARG A 481 5.88 5.06 -27.45
CA ARG A 481 5.95 6.36 -26.75
C ARG A 481 6.63 7.45 -27.57
N ALA A 482 7.69 7.12 -28.31
CA ALA A 482 8.36 8.08 -29.18
C ALA A 482 7.44 8.57 -30.30
N VAL A 483 6.71 7.66 -30.95
CA VAL A 483 5.75 8.00 -32.02
C VAL A 483 4.55 8.77 -31.47
N ALA A 484 4.07 8.45 -30.26
CA ALA A 484 3.02 9.22 -29.62
C ALA A 484 3.39 10.70 -29.42
N ARG A 485 4.65 10.98 -29.08
CA ARG A 485 5.17 12.35 -28.88
C ARG A 485 5.58 13.04 -30.19
N GLY A 486 6.24 12.32 -31.10
CA GLY A 486 6.87 12.89 -32.30
C GLY A 486 6.08 12.72 -33.60
N GLY A 487 4.99 11.94 -33.60
CA GLY A 487 4.24 11.58 -34.81
C GLY A 487 5.11 10.91 -35.87
N LYS A 488 4.85 11.19 -37.16
CA LYS A 488 5.62 10.66 -38.30
C LYS A 488 7.12 10.99 -38.23
N LEU A 489 7.50 12.06 -37.53
CA LEU A 489 8.87 12.56 -37.43
C LEU A 489 9.61 12.06 -36.17
N ALA A 490 9.04 11.13 -35.40
CA ALA A 490 9.65 10.64 -34.16
C ALA A 490 11.06 10.03 -34.33
N GLY A 491 11.38 9.53 -35.53
CA GLY A 491 12.74 9.07 -35.86
C GLY A 491 13.76 10.19 -36.06
N TRP A 492 13.32 11.37 -36.49
CA TRP A 492 14.18 12.54 -36.74
C TRP A 492 14.36 13.42 -35.51
N LEU A 493 13.37 13.46 -34.61
CA LEU A 493 13.37 14.31 -33.41
C LEU A 493 14.26 13.78 -32.27
N GLY A 494 15.00 12.68 -32.46
CA GLY A 494 15.89 12.11 -31.44
C GLY A 494 15.17 11.65 -30.17
N THR A 495 13.84 11.51 -30.20
CA THR A 495 13.03 11.07 -29.04
C THR A 495 13.17 9.59 -28.72
N GLY A 496 13.86 8.83 -29.57
CA GLY A 496 14.32 7.48 -29.25
C GLY A 496 15.66 7.59 -28.54
N THR A 497 15.71 7.16 -27.28
CA THR A 497 16.97 6.95 -26.55
C THR A 497 17.90 6.07 -27.39
N ASN A 498 18.97 6.67 -27.91
CA ASN A 498 20.13 5.93 -28.42
C ASN A 498 20.75 5.16 -27.25
N GLY A 499 20.51 3.85 -27.23
CA GLY A 499 21.30 2.89 -26.50
C GLY A 499 21.70 1.80 -27.48
N HIS A 500 22.88 1.97 -28.08
CA HIS A 500 23.65 0.84 -28.62
C HIS A 500 24.16 -0.01 -27.46
#